data_AF-A0A7C3GU82-F1
#
_entry.id   AF-A0A7C3GU82-F1
#
_cell.length_a   1.000
_cell.length_b   1.000
_cell.length_c   1.000
_cell.angle_alpha   90.00
_cell.angle_beta   90.00
_cell.angle_gamma   90.00
#
_symmetry.space_group_name_H-M   'P 1'
#
loop_
_entity.id
_entity.type
_entity.pdbx_description
1 polymer ?
#
loop_
_entity_poly.entity_id
_entity_poly.type
_entity_poly.pdbx_seq_one_letter_code
_entity_poly.pdbx_strand_id
1 'polypeptide(L)'
;MQTILLPFVWVLNGALVTLYVIVAHLPALAAAGAAAYMGTTAPAEQRRHAWAAAALASAGALVSDALLALMVVAMAALGAVAVRVEKYNPYTLAWRTIGGLGLYGMMLLGFALYNAFGGFPAEVGASYLDAIIRIAVYAYPLGFLAMIAQALWVHPPMPGGRPEDLVTTVRTRGKQE
;
A
#
# COMPACT_ATOMS: atom_id res chain seq x y z
N MET A 1 38.26 22.64 -29.76
CA MET A 1 37.71 22.72 -28.39
C MET A 1 36.38 21.96 -28.25
N GLN A 2 35.40 22.14 -29.16
CA GLN A 2 34.11 21.44 -29.12
C GLN A 2 34.22 19.89 -29.13
N THR A 3 35.15 19.32 -29.88
CA THR A 3 35.32 17.85 -29.99
C THR A 3 35.80 17.18 -28.70
N ILE A 4 36.53 17.91 -27.84
CA ILE A 4 37.05 17.40 -26.56
C ILE A 4 35.97 17.47 -25.46
N LEU A 5 35.07 18.45 -25.53
CA LEU A 5 33.99 18.65 -24.55
C LEU A 5 32.83 17.66 -24.74
N LEU A 6 32.62 17.18 -25.97
CA LEU A 6 31.53 16.28 -26.34
C LEU A 6 31.38 15.04 -25.43
N PRO A 7 32.43 14.25 -25.14
CA PRO A 7 32.30 13.09 -24.24
C PRO A 7 31.89 13.50 -22.81
N PHE A 8 32.38 14.63 -22.30
CA PHE A 8 31.99 15.12 -20.95
C PHE A 8 30.52 15.54 -20.91
N VAL A 9 30.03 16.18 -21.97
CA VAL A 9 28.60 16.52 -22.10
C VAL A 9 27.74 15.27 -22.12
N TRP A 10 28.15 14.21 -22.82
CA TRP A 10 27.42 12.92 -22.81
C TRP A 10 27.39 12.26 -21.43
N VAL A 11 28.53 12.22 -20.73
CA VAL A 11 28.59 11.67 -19.37
C VAL A 11 27.73 12.47 -18.40
N LEU A 12 27.81 13.81 -18.46
CA LEU A 12 26.98 14.69 -17.63
C LEU A 12 25.49 14.51 -17.95
N ASN A 13 25.11 14.47 -19.22
CA ASN A 13 23.72 14.21 -19.62
C ASN A 13 23.23 12.85 -19.14
N GLY A 14 24.05 11.79 -19.28
CA GLY A 14 23.73 10.47 -18.74
C GLY A 14 23.47 10.51 -17.24
N ALA A 15 24.36 11.14 -16.47
CA ALA A 15 24.22 11.29 -15.03
C ALA A 15 22.97 12.10 -14.64
N LEU A 16 22.68 13.19 -15.34
CA LEU A 16 21.49 14.01 -15.12
C LEU A 16 20.20 13.25 -15.44
N VAL A 17 20.17 12.46 -16.53
CA VAL A 17 19.03 11.60 -16.86
C VAL A 17 18.82 10.54 -15.79
N THR A 18 19.89 9.89 -15.31
CA THR A 18 19.79 8.93 -14.21
C THR A 18 19.25 9.59 -12.94
N LEU A 19 19.77 10.76 -12.56
CA LEU A 19 19.30 11.50 -11.38
C LEU A 19 17.83 11.90 -11.54
N TYR A 20 17.44 12.40 -12.70
CA TYR A 20 16.06 12.77 -13.01
C TYR A 20 15.12 11.57 -12.90
N VAL A 21 15.49 10.42 -13.47
CA VAL A 21 14.69 9.19 -13.40
C VAL A 21 14.54 8.73 -11.95
N ILE A 22 15.62 8.76 -11.16
CA ILE A 22 15.57 8.41 -9.73
C ILE A 22 14.59 9.34 -9.00
N VAL A 23 14.73 10.66 -9.17
CA VAL A 23 13.87 11.65 -8.52
C VAL A 23 12.41 11.47 -8.94
N ALA A 24 12.16 11.25 -10.23
CA ALA A 24 10.81 11.03 -10.76
C ALA A 24 10.15 9.75 -10.21
N HIS A 25 10.94 8.73 -9.83
CA HIS A 25 10.44 7.46 -9.33
C HIS A 25 10.60 7.30 -7.81
N LEU A 26 11.02 8.35 -7.08
CA LEU A 26 11.11 8.32 -5.61
C LEU A 26 9.83 7.82 -4.93
N PRO A 27 8.62 8.25 -5.34
CA PRO A 27 7.38 7.73 -4.75
C PRO A 27 7.20 6.22 -4.97
N ALA A 28 7.52 5.72 -6.16
CA ALA A 28 7.43 4.30 -6.48
C ALA A 28 8.49 3.46 -5.73
N LEU A 29 9.71 3.99 -5.59
CA LEU A 29 10.76 3.37 -4.78
C LEU A 29 10.37 3.33 -3.29
N ALA A 30 9.77 4.42 -2.78
CA ALA A 30 9.24 4.46 -1.42
C ALA A 30 8.09 3.45 -1.25
N ALA A 31 7.20 3.32 -2.23
CA ALA A 31 6.11 2.34 -2.23
C ALA A 31 6.66 0.91 -2.20
N ALA A 32 7.65 0.62 -3.03
CA ALA A 32 8.32 -0.68 -3.05
C ALA A 32 9.00 -0.99 -1.71
N GLY A 33 9.72 -0.02 -1.13
CA GLY A 33 10.34 -0.17 0.18
C GLY A 33 9.31 -0.42 1.30
N ALA A 34 8.23 0.35 1.34
CA ALA A 34 7.17 0.20 2.34
C ALA A 34 6.41 -1.14 2.19
N ALA A 35 6.15 -1.57 0.95
CA ALA A 35 5.51 -2.84 0.65
C ALA A 35 6.43 -4.04 0.96
N ALA A 36 7.71 -3.96 0.61
CA ALA A 36 8.70 -4.99 0.93
C ALA A 36 8.89 -5.13 2.45
N TYR A 37 8.89 -4.00 3.17
CA TYR A 37 8.90 -3.99 4.63
C TYR A 37 7.74 -4.83 5.20
N MET A 38 6.51 -4.65 4.71
CA MET A 38 5.37 -5.48 5.09
C MET A 38 5.56 -6.97 4.75
N GLY A 39 6.18 -7.27 3.60
CA GLY A 39 6.56 -8.65 3.23
C GLY A 39 7.52 -9.30 4.23
N THR A 40 8.48 -8.53 4.76
CA THR A 40 9.44 -9.04 5.75
C THR A 40 8.86 -9.21 7.15
N THR A 41 7.95 -8.32 7.57
CA THR A 41 7.40 -8.33 8.93
C THR A 41 6.11 -9.11 9.09
N ALA A 42 5.54 -9.65 8.00
CA ALA A 42 4.33 -10.45 8.06
C ALA A 42 4.55 -11.79 8.83
N PRO A 43 3.50 -12.30 9.51
CA PRO A 43 3.49 -13.65 10.08
C PRO A 43 3.93 -14.71 9.06
N ALA A 44 4.59 -15.77 9.52
CA ALA A 44 5.20 -16.77 8.64
C ALA A 44 4.18 -17.40 7.67
N GLU A 45 2.96 -17.62 8.14
CA GLU A 45 1.84 -18.20 7.40
C GLU A 45 1.33 -17.26 6.30
N GLN A 46 1.44 -15.95 6.52
CA GLN A 46 0.97 -14.91 5.59
C GLN A 46 2.09 -14.42 4.65
N ARG A 47 3.35 -14.74 4.94
CA ARG A 47 4.53 -14.16 4.28
C ARG A 47 4.55 -14.33 2.77
N ARG A 48 4.15 -15.49 2.25
CA ARG A 48 4.07 -15.72 0.80
C ARG A 48 3.08 -14.77 0.13
N HIS A 49 1.91 -14.59 0.74
CA HIS A 49 0.89 -13.67 0.25
C HIS A 49 1.31 -12.21 0.42
N ALA A 50 2.01 -11.89 1.52
CA ALA A 50 2.57 -10.57 1.76
C ALA A 50 3.57 -10.17 0.66
N TRP A 51 4.47 -11.09 0.26
CA TRP A 51 5.40 -10.84 -0.85
C TRP A 51 4.69 -10.72 -2.20
N ALA A 52 3.66 -11.53 -2.46
CA ALA A 52 2.86 -11.39 -3.68
C ALA A 52 2.14 -10.03 -3.74
N ALA A 53 1.51 -9.61 -2.63
CA ALA A 53 0.88 -8.30 -2.53
C ALA A 53 1.90 -7.16 -2.66
N ALA A 54 3.08 -7.32 -2.05
CA ALA A 54 4.14 -6.33 -2.15
C ALA A 54 4.66 -6.18 -3.58
N ALA A 55 4.84 -7.30 -4.30
CA ALA A 55 5.23 -7.29 -5.70
C ALA A 55 4.17 -6.60 -6.57
N LEU A 56 2.88 -6.93 -6.38
CA LEU A 56 1.77 -6.30 -7.11
C LEU A 56 1.67 -4.80 -6.82
N ALA A 57 1.75 -4.40 -5.56
CA ALA A 57 1.70 -3.01 -5.14
C ALA A 57 2.89 -2.20 -5.69
N SER A 58 4.10 -2.79 -5.69
CA SER A 58 5.30 -2.17 -6.25
C SER A 58 5.19 -2.01 -7.77
N ALA A 59 4.73 -3.05 -8.47
CA ALA A 59 4.52 -3.00 -9.91
C ALA A 59 3.46 -1.96 -10.28
N GLY A 60 2.35 -1.92 -9.56
CA GLY A 60 1.31 -0.90 -9.72
C GLY A 60 1.82 0.52 -9.49
N ALA A 61 2.59 0.74 -8.42
CA ALA A 61 3.21 2.04 -8.13
C ALA A 61 4.21 2.49 -9.21
N LEU A 62 5.00 1.57 -9.78
CA LEU A 62 5.97 1.88 -10.82
C LEU A 62 5.35 2.37 -12.13
N VAL A 63 4.11 1.95 -12.43
CA VAL A 63 3.39 2.33 -13.66
C VAL A 63 2.37 3.46 -13.43
N SER A 64 2.28 3.97 -12.21
CA SER A 64 1.31 5.01 -11.83
C SER A 64 1.99 6.36 -11.66
N ASP A 65 1.18 7.43 -11.60
CA ASP A 65 1.69 8.74 -11.23
C ASP A 65 2.18 8.79 -9.76
N ALA A 66 2.87 9.88 -9.44
CA ALA A 66 3.45 10.10 -8.12
C ALA A 66 2.42 10.04 -6.98
N LEU A 67 1.20 10.57 -7.19
CA LEU A 67 0.18 10.61 -6.14
C LEU A 67 -0.34 9.19 -5.83
N LEU A 68 -0.60 8.39 -6.86
CA LEU A 68 -1.04 7.00 -6.71
C LEU A 68 0.03 6.12 -6.06
N ALA A 69 1.31 6.33 -6.41
CA ALA A 69 2.41 5.67 -5.72
C ALA A 69 2.49 6.06 -4.24
N LEU A 70 2.28 7.34 -3.91
CA LEU A 70 2.19 7.80 -2.50
C LEU A 70 1.01 7.19 -1.75
N MET A 71 -0.11 6.87 -2.42
CA MET A 71 -1.21 6.14 -1.78
C MET A 71 -0.79 4.72 -1.36
N VAL A 72 0.01 4.03 -2.17
CA VAL A 72 0.59 2.72 -1.79
C VAL A 72 1.50 2.87 -0.56
N VAL A 73 2.35 3.91 -0.53
CA VAL A 73 3.19 4.22 0.65
C VAL A 73 2.31 4.42 1.88
N ALA A 74 1.27 5.24 1.78
CA ALA A 74 0.37 5.55 2.90
C ALA A 74 -0.34 4.28 3.40
N MET A 75 -0.89 3.47 2.50
CA MET A 75 -1.53 2.20 2.86
C MET A 75 -0.57 1.23 3.55
N ALA A 76 0.64 1.06 3.02
CA ALA A 76 1.64 0.17 3.60
C ALA A 76 2.14 0.67 4.96
N ALA A 77 2.46 1.95 5.07
CA ALA A 77 2.96 2.54 6.31
C ALA A 77 1.91 2.55 7.41
N LEU A 78 0.69 3.02 7.12
CA LEU A 78 -0.39 3.06 8.11
C LEU A 78 -0.87 1.66 8.46
N GLY A 79 -0.91 0.73 7.52
CA GLY A 79 -1.19 -0.68 7.80
C GLY A 79 -0.13 -1.31 8.72
N ALA A 80 1.16 -1.05 8.47
CA ALA A 80 2.25 -1.50 9.33
C ALA A 80 2.15 -0.93 10.76
N VAL A 81 1.84 0.36 10.88
CA VAL A 81 1.64 1.03 12.18
C VAL A 81 0.42 0.44 12.88
N ALA A 82 -0.69 0.23 12.17
CA ALA A 82 -1.91 -0.32 12.74
C ALA A 82 -1.69 -1.73 13.30
N VAL A 83 -1.00 -2.61 12.55
CA VAL A 83 -0.64 -3.96 13.02
C VAL A 83 0.21 -3.93 14.30
N ARG A 84 1.09 -2.93 14.44
CA ARG A 84 1.92 -2.77 15.65
C ARG A 84 1.16 -2.25 16.86
N VAL A 85 0.20 -1.36 16.63
CA VAL A 85 -0.60 -0.74 17.69
C VAL A 85 -1.72 -1.67 18.16
N GLU A 86 -2.24 -2.51 17.26
CA GLU A 86 -3.27 -3.49 17.57
C GLU A 86 -2.78 -4.57 18.53
N LYS A 87 -3.50 -4.74 19.65
CA LYS A 87 -3.15 -5.68 20.72
C LYS A 87 -4.03 -6.93 20.71
N TYR A 88 -5.27 -6.82 20.24
CA TYR A 88 -6.26 -7.88 20.36
C TYR A 88 -6.18 -8.84 19.17
N ASN A 89 -6.06 -8.33 17.95
CA ASN A 89 -6.01 -9.16 16.75
C ASN A 89 -5.07 -8.62 15.65
N PRO A 90 -3.76 -8.53 15.92
CA PRO A 90 -2.78 -8.06 14.94
C PRO A 90 -2.69 -8.99 13.71
N TYR A 91 -2.99 -10.29 13.87
CA TYR A 91 -2.93 -11.27 12.78
C TYR A 91 -3.99 -11.01 11.70
N THR A 92 -5.24 -10.76 12.10
CA THR A 92 -6.31 -10.41 11.14
C THR A 92 -6.06 -9.03 10.53
N LEU A 93 -5.54 -8.07 11.29
CA LEU A 93 -5.22 -6.75 10.77
C LEU A 93 -4.08 -6.78 9.74
N ALA A 94 -3.07 -7.63 9.97
CA ALA A 94 -1.99 -7.89 9.01
C ALA A 94 -2.54 -8.48 7.71
N TRP A 95 -3.44 -9.47 7.81
CA TRP A 95 -4.07 -10.07 6.64
C TRP A 95 -4.90 -9.06 5.84
N ARG A 96 -5.69 -8.22 6.52
CA ARG A 96 -6.44 -7.13 5.88
C ARG A 96 -5.53 -6.15 5.15
N THR A 97 -4.40 -5.79 5.77
CA THR A 97 -3.40 -4.90 5.19
C THR A 97 -2.78 -5.50 3.93
N ILE A 98 -2.37 -6.77 3.99
CA ILE A 98 -1.81 -7.50 2.84
C ILE A 98 -2.83 -7.58 1.70
N GLY A 99 -4.07 -7.94 2.00
CA GLY A 99 -5.15 -8.01 1.01
C GLY A 99 -5.45 -6.65 0.38
N GLY A 100 -5.52 -5.59 1.17
CA GLY A 100 -5.75 -4.22 0.69
C GLY A 100 -4.63 -3.73 -0.23
N LEU A 101 -3.36 -3.96 0.14
CA LEU A 101 -2.22 -3.62 -0.71
C LEU A 101 -2.23 -4.41 -2.03
N GLY A 102 -2.48 -5.72 -1.98
CA GLY A 102 -2.52 -6.55 -3.17
C GLY A 102 -3.63 -6.15 -4.14
N LEU A 103 -4.84 -5.92 -3.63
CA LEU A 103 -5.98 -5.47 -4.42
C LEU A 103 -5.74 -4.08 -5.03
N TYR A 104 -5.18 -3.14 -4.26
CA TYR A 104 -4.87 -1.82 -4.80
C TYR A 104 -3.76 -1.89 -5.86
N GLY A 105 -2.71 -2.69 -5.65
CA GLY A 105 -1.69 -2.96 -6.66
C GLY A 105 -2.27 -3.49 -7.97
N MET A 106 -3.19 -4.46 -7.89
CA MET A 106 -3.91 -4.95 -9.07
C MET A 106 -4.78 -3.87 -9.73
N MET A 107 -5.45 -3.05 -8.93
CA MET A 107 -6.27 -1.93 -9.43
C MET A 107 -5.42 -0.91 -10.20
N LEU A 108 -4.23 -0.57 -9.69
CA LEU A 108 -3.29 0.32 -10.36
C LEU A 108 -2.79 -0.27 -11.68
N LEU A 109 -2.44 -1.56 -11.72
CA LEU A 109 -2.06 -2.24 -12.96
C LEU A 109 -3.21 -2.24 -13.98
N GLY A 110 -4.43 -2.53 -13.52
CA GLY A 110 -5.63 -2.47 -14.35
C GLY A 110 -5.92 -1.06 -14.88
N PHE A 111 -5.72 -0.04 -14.05
CA PHE A 111 -5.88 1.36 -14.43
C PHE A 111 -4.81 1.82 -15.43
N ALA A 112 -3.56 1.40 -15.25
CA ALA A 112 -2.48 1.66 -16.19
C ALA A 112 -2.77 1.01 -17.55
N LEU A 113 -3.24 -0.24 -17.54
CA LEU A 113 -3.65 -0.96 -18.76
C LEU A 113 -4.84 -0.26 -19.45
N TYR A 114 -5.84 0.15 -18.67
CA TYR A 114 -6.99 0.92 -19.15
C TYR A 114 -6.57 2.20 -19.86
N ASN A 115 -5.66 2.98 -19.27
CA ASN A 115 -5.13 4.21 -19.89
C ASN A 115 -4.27 3.91 -21.12
N ALA A 116 -3.49 2.82 -21.12
CA ALA A 116 -2.68 2.42 -22.26
C ALA A 116 -3.52 2.08 -23.51
N PHE A 117 -4.75 1.60 -23.33
CA PHE A 117 -5.71 1.35 -24.41
C PHE A 117 -6.57 2.58 -24.79
N GLY A 118 -6.32 3.75 -24.21
CA GLY A 118 -7.06 4.97 -24.52
C GLY A 118 -8.41 5.09 -23.81
N GLY A 119 -8.66 4.26 -22.79
CA GLY A 119 -9.90 4.27 -22.02
C GLY A 119 -11.11 3.72 -22.78
N PHE A 120 -12.32 4.11 -22.35
CA PHE A 120 -13.54 3.75 -23.09
C PHE A 120 -13.80 4.75 -24.22
N PRO A 121 -14.39 4.32 -25.35
CA PRO A 121 -14.79 5.22 -26.44
C PRO A 121 -15.76 6.30 -25.92
N ALA A 122 -15.73 7.48 -26.54
CA ALA A 122 -16.46 8.68 -26.11
C ALA A 122 -17.98 8.62 -26.41
N GLU A 123 -18.64 7.59 -25.88
CA GLU A 123 -20.09 7.42 -25.89
C GLU A 123 -20.68 7.86 -24.55
N VAL A 124 -21.92 8.35 -24.53
CA VAL A 124 -22.57 8.95 -23.34
C VAL A 124 -22.57 8.01 -22.13
N GLY A 125 -22.64 6.69 -22.33
CA GLY A 125 -22.57 5.71 -21.24
C GLY A 125 -21.15 5.40 -20.75
N ALA A 126 -20.16 5.49 -21.63
CA ALA A 126 -18.76 5.17 -21.33
C ALA A 126 -18.06 6.26 -20.51
N SER A 127 -18.48 7.52 -20.62
CA SER A 127 -17.96 8.62 -19.79
C SER A 127 -18.25 8.42 -18.30
N TYR A 128 -19.40 7.84 -17.94
CA TYR A 128 -19.71 7.50 -16.54
C TYR A 128 -18.79 6.41 -16.00
N LEU A 129 -18.47 5.39 -16.81
CA LEU A 129 -17.56 4.33 -16.42
C LEU A 129 -16.12 4.84 -16.26
N ASP A 130 -15.65 5.71 -17.16
CA ASP A 130 -14.35 6.38 -17.02
C ASP A 130 -14.29 7.18 -15.70
N ALA A 131 -15.33 7.97 -15.40
CA ALA A 131 -15.42 8.72 -14.16
C ALA A 131 -15.39 7.81 -12.92
N ILE A 132 -16.15 6.71 -12.93
CA ILE A 132 -16.16 5.73 -11.83
C ILE A 132 -14.77 5.12 -11.63
N ILE A 133 -14.09 4.71 -12.69
CA ILE A 133 -12.74 4.12 -12.60
C ILE A 133 -11.78 5.13 -11.98
N ARG A 134 -11.76 6.38 -12.48
CA ARG A 134 -10.88 7.42 -11.95
C ARG A 134 -11.16 7.69 -10.48
N ILE A 135 -12.42 7.82 -10.08
CA ILE A 135 -12.80 8.02 -8.67
C ILE A 135 -12.40 6.81 -7.83
N ALA A 136 -12.64 5.58 -8.30
CA ALA A 136 -12.36 4.36 -7.56
C ALA A 136 -10.88 4.21 -7.18
N VAL A 137 -9.98 4.58 -8.09
CA VAL A 137 -8.52 4.51 -7.85
C VAL A 137 -8.07 5.44 -6.72
N TYR A 138 -8.77 6.54 -6.46
CA TYR A 138 -8.52 7.43 -5.32
C TYR A 138 -9.36 7.09 -4.08
N ALA A 139 -10.59 6.61 -4.28
CA ALA A 139 -11.50 6.28 -3.19
C ALA A 139 -11.08 5.00 -2.46
N TYR A 140 -10.50 4.02 -3.17
CA TYR A 140 -10.13 2.73 -2.57
C TYR A 140 -9.12 2.87 -1.42
N PRO A 141 -7.97 3.57 -1.56
CA PRO A 141 -7.05 3.79 -0.45
C PRO A 141 -7.72 4.45 0.75
N LEU A 142 -8.58 5.44 0.52
CA LEU A 142 -9.29 6.14 1.58
C LEU A 142 -10.26 5.21 2.33
N GLY A 143 -11.03 4.42 1.58
CA GLY A 143 -11.90 3.39 2.16
C GLY A 143 -11.13 2.34 2.95
N PHE A 144 -9.99 1.89 2.42
CA PHE A 144 -9.08 0.99 3.14
C PHE A 144 -8.58 1.61 4.44
N LEU A 145 -8.11 2.86 4.42
CA LEU A 145 -7.61 3.54 5.62
C LEU A 145 -8.71 3.75 6.66
N ALA A 146 -9.93 4.08 6.24
CA ALA A 146 -11.08 4.14 7.12
C ALA A 146 -11.38 2.77 7.78
N MET A 147 -11.29 1.68 7.02
CA MET A 147 -11.47 0.32 7.55
C MET A 147 -10.37 -0.08 8.55
N ILE A 148 -9.11 0.30 8.31
CA ILE A 148 -8.01 0.08 9.26
C ILE A 148 -8.23 0.91 10.54
N ALA A 149 -8.62 2.17 10.42
CA ALA A 149 -8.92 3.03 11.56
C ALA A 149 -10.09 2.48 12.38
N GLN A 150 -11.16 2.04 11.72
CA GLN A 150 -12.29 1.39 12.38
C GLN A 150 -11.85 0.12 13.12
N ALA A 151 -10.98 -0.71 12.53
CA ALA A 151 -10.48 -1.91 13.17
C ALA A 151 -9.71 -1.62 14.46
N LEU A 152 -8.94 -0.53 14.51
CA LEU A 152 -8.23 -0.10 15.72
C LEU A 152 -9.16 0.40 16.82
N TRP A 153 -10.31 0.98 16.47
CA TRP A 153 -11.23 1.60 17.44
C TRP A 153 -12.44 0.75 17.78
N VAL A 154 -12.66 -0.38 17.11
CA VAL A 154 -13.81 -1.25 17.41
C VAL A 154 -13.69 -1.93 18.78
N HIS A 155 -12.48 -2.03 19.32
CA HIS A 155 -12.23 -2.67 20.60
C HIS A 155 -12.51 -1.70 21.77
N PRO A 156 -13.51 -1.98 22.63
CA PRO A 156 -13.79 -1.13 23.79
C PRO A 156 -12.61 -1.14 24.77
N PRO A 157 -12.37 -0.05 25.52
CA PRO A 157 -11.36 -0.02 26.57
C PRO A 157 -11.74 -1.04 27.65
N MET A 158 -10.97 -2.12 27.75
CA MET A 158 -11.22 -3.18 28.72
C MET A 158 -10.49 -2.90 30.04
N PRO A 159 -11.09 -3.26 31.20
CA PRO A 159 -10.39 -3.22 32.49
C PRO A 159 -9.11 -4.07 32.43
N GLY A 160 -7.96 -3.50 32.81
CA GLY A 160 -6.64 -4.14 32.70
C GLY A 160 -5.89 -3.81 31.40
N GLY A 161 -6.57 -3.38 30.34
CA GLY A 161 -5.94 -2.82 29.13
C GLY A 161 -5.11 -3.79 28.28
N ARG A 162 -4.88 -5.04 28.72
CA ARG A 162 -4.20 -6.09 27.94
C ARG A 162 -5.07 -7.34 27.77
N PRO A 163 -4.98 -8.03 26.62
CA PRO A 163 -5.69 -9.28 26.38
C PRO A 163 -5.37 -10.37 27.42
N GLU A 164 -4.13 -10.42 27.91
CA GLU A 164 -3.71 -11.40 28.92
C GLU A 164 -4.50 -11.27 30.23
N ASP A 165 -4.80 -10.03 30.63
CA ASP A 165 -5.53 -9.74 31.87
C ASP A 165 -6.99 -10.19 31.77
N LEU A 166 -7.57 -10.17 30.57
CA LEU A 166 -8.92 -10.69 30.31
C LEU A 166 -8.98 -12.21 30.42
N VAL A 167 -8.04 -12.92 29.80
CA VAL A 167 -7.97 -14.39 29.92
C VAL A 167 -7.82 -14.79 31.37
N THR A 168 -6.97 -14.07 32.12
CA THR A 168 -6.75 -14.30 33.55
C THR A 168 -8.03 -14.04 34.34
N THR A 169 -8.67 -12.87 34.17
CA THR A 169 -9.90 -12.48 34.85
C THR A 169 -11.07 -13.45 34.58
N VAL A 170 -11.23 -13.91 33.34
CA VAL A 170 -12.26 -14.90 32.97
C VAL A 170 -11.92 -16.27 33.57
N ARG A 171 -10.66 -16.70 33.51
CA ARG A 171 -10.24 -17.99 34.11
C ARG A 171 -10.33 -18.01 35.63
N THR A 172 -10.12 -16.88 36.31
CA THR A 172 -10.16 -16.80 37.77
C THR A 172 -11.58 -16.67 38.32
N ARG A 173 -12.53 -16.11 37.55
CA ARG A 173 -13.96 -16.05 37.95
C ARG A 173 -14.57 -17.42 38.20
N GLY A 174 -14.13 -18.47 37.50
CA GLY A 174 -14.60 -19.85 37.72
C GLY A 174 -13.92 -20.60 38.88
N LYS A 175 -13.01 -19.96 39.63
CA LYS A 175 -12.27 -20.58 40.74
C LYS A 175 -12.59 -19.97 42.11
N GLN A 176 -13.57 -19.08 42.20
CA GLN A 176 -13.97 -18.39 43.43
C GLN A 176 -15.29 -18.90 44.01
N GLU A 177 -15.75 -20.09 43.59
CA GLU A 177 -16.84 -20.84 44.26
C GLU A 177 -16.29 -22.06 44.98
#